data_AF-A0A7J4DSR1-F1
#
_entry.id   AF-A0A7J4DSR1-F1
#
_cell.length_a   1.000
_cell.length_b   1.000
_cell.length_c   1.000
_cell.angle_alpha   90.00
_cell.angle_beta   90.00
_cell.angle_gamma   90.00
#
_symmetry.space_group_name_H-M   'P 1'
#
loop_
_entity.id
_entity.type
_entity.pdbx_description
1 polymer ?
#
loop_
_entity_poly.entity_id
_entity_poly.type
_entity_poly.pdbx_seq_one_letter_code
_entity_poly.pdbx_strand_id
1 'polypeptide(L)'
;NASMTGMIHPDGTIGPVGGIPEKLRAAARAGAKLFLVPKGQLKVEDLNTGEIVDLRVLGASLGVEVVEVGSIVEAYELLTGKSLPKPRLEFTYPSWLQDNLVKSTREYIGIVEANITCAQKLLPSISVASDIETVKKYIDNARAALQDAKKLLSEGKYYAAASRAFYAASQAITACNLARVYAGLTSASDAITSLVSSAHNMLNIASKVYDEYKNSYIDDITLQLLITLYSRLEEAKELMHNIASATELENAIEQASFLYVRSISTLHWAELVKEVANKHLGKPISETGLRRAAYLMIDYASTIINYLSTLFNMPGRGLLVEKARQMLEQGDLVAATSLSVDALALYTVTIHHALNTTGVLVDDAGYMSKLLAYYVEKMGANPILPLAYLELGDVLEDPESRIYLYENAAAYSIFLYTATIKPKKTTIQLPTKTVTETMTVTVTQTTTKTMTETKTVTTTTTSTTTIVETKTVTTTVKEPATTITVTITQPTIDTLPTMAAFIIGLLIGIALLRFR
;
A
#
# COMPACT_ATOMS: atom_id res chain seq x y z
N ASN A 1 -11.04 -32.87 -7.60
CA ASN A 1 -9.73 -32.75 -6.95
C ASN A 1 -9.01 -31.53 -7.48
N ALA A 2 -9.00 -30.44 -6.73
CA ALA A 2 -8.34 -29.19 -7.11
C ALA A 2 -7.44 -28.70 -5.98
N SER A 3 -6.41 -27.95 -6.33
CA SER A 3 -5.53 -27.24 -5.39
C SER A 3 -5.26 -25.84 -5.95
N MET A 4 -4.83 -24.91 -5.11
CA MET A 4 -4.51 -23.54 -5.52
C MET A 4 -3.33 -22.99 -4.74
N THR A 5 -2.64 -22.01 -5.31
CA THR A 5 -1.68 -21.18 -4.58
C THR A 5 -1.84 -19.71 -4.97
N GLY A 6 -1.57 -18.83 -4.03
CA GLY A 6 -1.66 -17.38 -4.21
C GLY A 6 -1.71 -16.67 -2.87
N MET A 7 -1.25 -15.43 -2.84
CA MET A 7 -1.54 -14.51 -1.75
C MET A 7 -2.98 -14.02 -1.91
N ILE A 8 -3.71 -13.80 -0.83
CA ILE A 8 -5.03 -13.16 -0.89
C ILE A 8 -4.85 -11.74 -0.35
N HIS A 9 -5.02 -10.75 -1.21
CA HIS A 9 -5.06 -9.36 -0.77
C HIS A 9 -6.33 -9.08 0.01
N PRO A 10 -6.35 -8.04 0.87
CA PRO A 10 -7.55 -7.67 1.62
C PRO A 10 -8.77 -7.45 0.73
N ASP A 11 -8.57 -6.97 -0.48
CA ASP A 11 -9.63 -6.74 -1.46
C ASP A 11 -10.21 -8.04 -2.09
N GLY A 12 -9.54 -9.17 -1.87
CA GLY A 12 -9.89 -10.48 -2.43
C GLY A 12 -9.27 -10.77 -3.79
N THR A 13 -8.35 -9.95 -4.29
CA THR A 13 -7.51 -10.32 -5.43
C THR A 13 -6.48 -11.38 -5.04
N ILE A 14 -6.03 -12.15 -6.04
CA ILE A 14 -5.00 -13.17 -5.87
C ILE A 14 -3.64 -12.60 -6.27
N GLY A 15 -2.81 -12.35 -5.26
CA GLY A 15 -1.46 -11.86 -5.39
C GLY A 15 -0.44 -12.96 -5.71
N PRO A 16 0.73 -12.56 -6.22
CA PRO A 16 1.73 -13.49 -6.69
C PRO A 16 2.47 -14.20 -5.57
N VAL A 17 3.04 -15.37 -5.86
CA VAL A 17 3.79 -16.21 -4.90
C VAL A 17 5.02 -16.88 -5.54
N GLY A 18 6.01 -17.22 -4.70
CA GLY A 18 7.17 -18.02 -5.11
C GLY A 18 6.91 -19.54 -5.07
N GLY A 19 7.81 -20.30 -5.72
CA GLY A 19 7.90 -21.76 -5.64
C GLY A 19 6.71 -22.51 -6.25
N ILE A 20 6.14 -21.99 -7.34
CA ILE A 20 4.95 -22.57 -7.96
C ILE A 20 5.23 -23.93 -8.63
N PRO A 21 6.36 -24.16 -9.34
CA PRO A 21 6.67 -25.46 -9.93
C PRO A 21 6.71 -26.60 -8.88
N GLU A 22 7.29 -26.34 -7.71
CA GLU A 22 7.38 -27.29 -6.60
C GLU A 22 6.01 -27.60 -6.01
N LYS A 23 5.18 -26.56 -5.80
CA LYS A 23 3.80 -26.69 -5.34
C LYS A 23 2.94 -27.48 -6.32
N LEU A 24 3.09 -27.25 -7.62
CA LEU A 24 2.41 -28.00 -8.68
C LEU A 24 2.79 -29.49 -8.65
N ARG A 25 4.09 -29.81 -8.55
CA ARG A 25 4.56 -31.20 -8.42
C ARG A 25 4.00 -31.87 -7.16
N ALA A 26 3.94 -31.14 -6.04
CA ALA A 26 3.36 -31.66 -4.79
C ALA A 26 1.85 -31.90 -4.93
N ALA A 27 1.11 -30.97 -5.52
CA ALA A 27 -0.33 -31.10 -5.78
C ALA A 27 -0.62 -32.30 -6.71
N ALA A 28 0.19 -32.49 -7.75
CA ALA A 28 0.09 -33.64 -8.64
C ALA A 28 0.28 -34.98 -7.89
N ARG A 29 1.31 -35.07 -7.03
CA ARG A 29 1.54 -36.26 -6.17
C ARG A 29 0.38 -36.53 -5.21
N ALA A 30 -0.28 -35.48 -4.74
CA ALA A 30 -1.49 -35.59 -3.91
C ALA A 30 -2.77 -35.90 -4.71
N GLY A 31 -2.68 -36.07 -6.03
CA GLY A 31 -3.81 -36.45 -6.89
C GLY A 31 -4.71 -35.29 -7.30
N ALA A 32 -4.24 -34.04 -7.22
CA ALA A 32 -4.93 -32.89 -7.80
C ALA A 32 -5.06 -33.05 -9.33
N LYS A 33 -6.16 -32.55 -9.89
CA LYS A 33 -6.43 -32.53 -11.34
C LYS A 33 -6.54 -31.13 -11.91
N LEU A 34 -6.78 -30.16 -11.04
CA LEU A 34 -6.79 -28.74 -11.33
C LEU A 34 -5.86 -28.04 -10.33
N PHE A 35 -5.04 -27.12 -10.81
CA PHE A 35 -4.14 -26.30 -10.01
C PHE A 35 -4.28 -24.83 -10.40
N LEU A 36 -4.84 -24.02 -9.50
CA LEU A 36 -5.03 -22.59 -9.73
C LEU A 36 -3.79 -21.81 -9.29
N VAL A 37 -3.34 -20.88 -10.12
CA VAL A 37 -2.16 -20.03 -9.88
C VAL A 37 -2.51 -18.56 -10.07
N PRO A 38 -1.74 -17.61 -9.49
CA PRO A 38 -2.01 -16.19 -9.69
C PRO A 38 -1.85 -15.80 -11.17
N LYS A 39 -2.68 -14.86 -11.64
CA LYS A 39 -2.52 -14.28 -13.00
C LYS A 39 -1.14 -13.67 -13.19
N GLY A 40 -0.57 -13.90 -14.38
CA GLY A 40 0.77 -13.46 -14.76
C GLY A 40 1.89 -14.39 -14.31
N GLN A 41 1.58 -15.53 -13.67
CA GLN A 41 2.59 -16.47 -13.15
C GLN A 41 2.61 -17.84 -13.84
N LEU A 42 2.22 -17.93 -15.11
CA LEU A 42 2.36 -19.19 -15.89
C LEU A 42 3.79 -19.52 -16.27
N LYS A 43 4.67 -18.53 -16.36
CA LYS A 43 6.10 -18.71 -16.65
C LYS A 43 6.89 -18.18 -15.48
N VAL A 44 7.46 -19.08 -14.69
CA VAL A 44 8.14 -18.73 -13.44
C VAL A 44 9.42 -19.52 -13.29
N GLU A 45 10.36 -18.95 -12.55
CA GLU A 45 11.60 -19.62 -12.20
C GLU A 45 11.34 -20.82 -11.26
N ASP A 46 11.95 -21.97 -11.58
CA ASP A 46 12.05 -23.11 -10.67
C ASP A 46 13.19 -22.87 -9.68
N LEU A 47 12.86 -22.84 -8.40
CA LEU A 47 13.79 -22.41 -7.35
C LEU A 47 14.97 -23.37 -7.17
N ASN A 48 14.88 -24.61 -7.68
CA ASN A 48 15.95 -25.59 -7.58
C ASN A 48 16.95 -25.49 -8.73
N THR A 49 16.49 -25.01 -9.90
CA THR A 49 17.27 -25.04 -11.14
C THR A 49 17.61 -23.65 -11.66
N GLY A 50 16.86 -22.63 -11.28
CA GLY A 50 16.93 -21.27 -11.85
C GLY A 50 16.33 -21.16 -13.25
N GLU A 51 15.74 -22.24 -13.79
CA GLU A 51 15.17 -22.24 -15.14
C GLU A 51 13.74 -21.71 -15.15
N ILE A 52 13.37 -21.00 -16.22
CA ILE A 52 11.98 -20.60 -16.44
C ILE A 52 11.16 -21.81 -16.89
N VAL A 53 10.17 -22.15 -16.08
CA VAL A 53 9.24 -23.26 -16.33
C VAL A 53 7.89 -22.71 -16.78
N ASP A 54 7.36 -23.26 -17.88
CA ASP A 54 5.97 -23.09 -18.26
C ASP A 54 5.08 -24.06 -17.47
N LEU A 55 4.25 -23.51 -16.60
CA LEU A 55 3.42 -24.29 -15.69
C LEU A 55 2.34 -25.10 -16.41
N ARG A 56 1.86 -24.66 -17.59
CA ARG A 56 0.88 -25.44 -18.36
C ARG A 56 1.52 -26.70 -18.93
N VAL A 57 2.75 -26.58 -19.42
CA VAL A 57 3.53 -27.72 -19.92
C VAL A 57 3.85 -28.69 -18.78
N LEU A 58 4.37 -28.18 -17.66
CA LEU A 58 4.65 -29.00 -16.48
C LEU A 58 3.38 -29.67 -15.96
N GLY A 59 2.28 -28.92 -15.81
CA GLY A 59 1.00 -29.45 -15.36
C GLY A 59 0.49 -30.57 -16.27
N ALA A 60 0.49 -30.36 -17.58
CA ALA A 60 0.08 -31.37 -18.55
C ALA A 60 0.91 -32.66 -18.43
N SER A 61 2.23 -32.55 -18.26
CA SER A 61 3.11 -33.71 -18.05
C SER A 61 2.81 -34.49 -16.77
N LEU A 62 2.22 -33.83 -15.77
CA LEU A 62 1.84 -34.38 -14.48
C LEU A 62 0.36 -34.80 -14.43
N GLY A 63 -0.39 -34.61 -15.52
CA GLY A 63 -1.84 -34.87 -15.56
C GLY A 63 -2.68 -33.92 -14.70
N VAL A 64 -2.24 -32.65 -14.61
CA VAL A 64 -2.88 -31.56 -13.87
C VAL A 64 -3.13 -30.38 -14.80
N GLU A 65 -4.37 -29.91 -14.87
CA GLU A 65 -4.73 -28.67 -15.56
C GLU A 65 -4.29 -27.45 -14.72
N VAL A 66 -3.62 -26.48 -15.34
CA VAL A 66 -3.18 -25.25 -14.67
C VAL A 66 -3.94 -24.06 -15.21
N VAL A 67 -4.64 -23.34 -14.33
CA VAL A 67 -5.49 -22.19 -14.67
C VAL A 67 -5.09 -20.98 -13.85
N GLU A 68 -4.98 -19.82 -14.49
CA GLU A 68 -4.72 -18.56 -13.81
C GLU A 68 -6.01 -18.02 -13.18
N VAL A 69 -5.89 -17.45 -11.98
CA VAL A 69 -6.98 -16.77 -11.29
C VAL A 69 -6.52 -15.45 -10.72
N GLY A 70 -7.37 -14.43 -10.81
CA GLY A 70 -7.09 -13.07 -10.35
C GLY A 70 -7.86 -12.66 -9.10
N SER A 71 -8.91 -13.39 -8.72
CA SER A 71 -9.71 -13.09 -7.54
C SER A 71 -10.24 -14.33 -6.83
N ILE A 72 -10.61 -14.18 -5.56
CA ILE A 72 -11.30 -15.21 -4.79
C ILE A 72 -12.66 -15.57 -5.41
N VAL A 73 -13.28 -14.67 -6.17
CA VAL A 73 -14.57 -14.91 -6.85
C VAL A 73 -14.38 -15.93 -7.98
N GLU A 74 -13.35 -15.73 -8.80
CA GLU A 74 -12.97 -16.64 -9.88
C GLU A 74 -12.50 -17.99 -9.33
N ALA A 75 -11.64 -17.97 -8.29
CA ALA A 75 -11.18 -19.18 -7.63
C ALA A 75 -12.34 -19.97 -7.01
N TYR A 76 -13.30 -19.30 -6.35
CA TYR A 76 -14.48 -19.96 -5.80
C TYR A 76 -15.31 -20.67 -6.88
N GLU A 77 -15.53 -20.00 -8.01
CA GLU A 77 -16.29 -20.56 -9.13
C GLU A 77 -15.62 -21.82 -9.71
N LEU A 78 -14.31 -21.76 -9.94
CA LEU A 78 -13.53 -22.90 -10.47
C LEU A 78 -13.40 -24.05 -9.47
N LEU A 79 -13.28 -23.77 -8.17
CA LEU A 79 -13.11 -24.80 -7.14
C LEU A 79 -14.43 -25.49 -6.76
N THR A 80 -15.55 -24.77 -6.83
CA THR A 80 -16.85 -25.27 -6.35
C THR A 80 -17.84 -25.59 -7.46
N GLY A 81 -17.60 -25.11 -8.68
CA GLY A 81 -18.56 -25.16 -9.79
C GLY A 81 -19.80 -24.27 -9.57
N LYS A 82 -19.75 -23.34 -8.60
CA LYS A 82 -20.86 -22.44 -8.25
C LYS A 82 -20.42 -20.99 -8.43
N SER A 83 -21.24 -20.20 -9.11
CA SER A 83 -21.01 -18.77 -9.22
C SER A 83 -21.50 -18.03 -7.97
N LEU A 84 -20.74 -17.04 -7.51
CA LEU A 84 -21.23 -16.08 -6.53
C LEU A 84 -22.19 -15.07 -7.20
N PRO A 85 -23.15 -14.48 -6.45
CA PRO A 85 -24.01 -13.43 -6.99
C PRO A 85 -23.17 -12.28 -7.56
N LYS A 86 -23.45 -11.88 -8.81
CA LYS A 86 -22.80 -10.75 -9.49
C LYS A 86 -23.80 -9.58 -9.53
N PRO A 87 -23.77 -8.65 -8.56
CA PRO A 87 -24.71 -7.53 -8.53
C PRO A 87 -24.43 -6.55 -9.66
N ARG A 88 -25.43 -5.70 -9.96
CA ARG A 88 -25.22 -4.53 -10.81
C ARG A 88 -24.43 -3.49 -10.01
N LEU A 89 -23.24 -3.15 -10.49
CA LEU A 89 -22.30 -2.24 -9.85
C LEU A 89 -22.51 -0.82 -10.41
N GLU A 90 -23.51 -0.13 -9.88
CA GLU A 90 -23.82 1.26 -10.23
C GLU A 90 -23.80 2.13 -9.00
N PHE A 91 -23.18 3.29 -9.13
CA PHE A 91 -22.93 4.20 -8.02
C PHE A 91 -23.29 5.62 -8.44
N THR A 92 -23.68 6.44 -7.48
CA THR A 92 -23.94 7.86 -7.70
C THR A 92 -23.52 8.62 -6.46
N TYR A 93 -22.84 9.75 -6.66
CA TYR A 93 -22.53 10.64 -5.55
C TYR A 93 -23.79 11.28 -4.98
N PRO A 94 -23.81 11.59 -3.68
CA PRO A 94 -24.79 12.52 -3.14
C PRO A 94 -24.78 13.85 -3.90
N SER A 95 -25.95 14.46 -4.15
CA SER A 95 -26.06 15.69 -4.95
C SER A 95 -25.21 16.84 -4.40
N TRP A 96 -25.16 17.00 -3.07
CA TRP A 96 -24.33 18.02 -2.42
C TRP A 96 -22.84 17.87 -2.75
N LEU A 97 -22.36 16.64 -2.90
CA LEU A 97 -20.97 16.36 -3.24
C LEU A 97 -20.73 16.62 -4.74
N GLN A 98 -21.68 16.27 -5.60
CA GLN A 98 -21.61 16.62 -7.03
C GLN A 98 -21.53 18.14 -7.20
N ASP A 99 -22.40 18.89 -6.54
CA ASP A 99 -22.43 20.35 -6.61
C ASP A 99 -21.10 20.96 -6.13
N ASN A 100 -20.54 20.42 -5.04
CA ASN A 100 -19.25 20.85 -4.52
C ASN A 100 -18.11 20.56 -5.52
N LEU A 101 -18.04 19.35 -6.08
CA LEU A 101 -17.02 18.97 -7.07
C LEU A 101 -17.15 19.79 -8.37
N VAL A 102 -18.36 20.07 -8.82
CA VAL A 102 -18.63 20.97 -9.96
C VAL A 102 -18.14 22.38 -9.66
N LYS A 103 -18.41 22.90 -8.46
CA LYS A 103 -17.94 24.23 -8.03
C LYS A 103 -16.40 24.30 -8.04
N SER A 104 -15.72 23.35 -7.39
CA SER A 104 -14.25 23.30 -7.37
C SER A 104 -13.67 23.17 -8.79
N THR A 105 -14.29 22.34 -9.64
CA THR A 105 -13.87 22.21 -11.05
C THR A 105 -13.93 23.56 -11.78
N ARG A 106 -15.04 24.32 -11.63
CA ARG A 106 -15.19 25.65 -12.26
C ARG A 106 -14.16 26.66 -11.76
N GLU A 107 -13.83 26.61 -10.47
CA GLU A 107 -12.78 27.46 -9.89
C GLU A 107 -11.41 27.17 -10.51
N TYR A 108 -11.03 25.89 -10.63
CA TYR A 108 -9.79 25.50 -11.32
C TYR A 108 -9.78 25.92 -12.79
N ILE A 109 -10.90 25.81 -13.51
CA ILE A 109 -11.00 26.29 -14.90
C ILE A 109 -10.66 27.79 -14.98
N GLY A 110 -11.19 28.61 -14.06
CA GLY A 110 -10.88 30.04 -14.00
C GLY A 110 -9.38 30.31 -13.75
N ILE A 111 -8.76 29.54 -12.87
CA ILE A 111 -7.31 29.60 -12.61
C ILE A 111 -6.50 29.28 -13.88
N VAL A 112 -6.89 28.22 -14.61
CA VAL A 112 -6.23 27.81 -15.85
C VAL A 112 -6.28 28.94 -16.89
N GLU A 113 -7.48 29.47 -17.15
CA GLU A 113 -7.70 30.49 -18.18
C GLU A 113 -6.92 31.77 -17.90
N ALA A 114 -6.89 32.22 -16.64
CA ALA A 114 -6.13 33.38 -16.21
C ALA A 114 -4.62 33.20 -16.38
N ASN A 115 -4.08 32.02 -15.98
CA ASN A 115 -2.64 31.78 -16.00
C ASN A 115 -2.11 31.44 -17.40
N ILE A 116 -2.88 30.77 -18.25
CA ILE A 116 -2.55 30.64 -19.67
C ILE A 116 -2.48 32.02 -20.32
N THR A 117 -3.45 32.90 -20.05
CA THR A 117 -3.43 34.27 -20.58
C THR A 117 -2.21 35.05 -20.10
N CYS A 118 -1.82 34.90 -18.82
CA CYS A 118 -0.58 35.47 -18.28
C CYS A 118 0.64 34.98 -19.08
N ALA A 119 0.83 33.66 -19.18
CA ALA A 119 1.99 33.06 -19.83
C ALA A 119 2.10 33.50 -21.30
N GLN A 120 0.99 33.46 -22.05
CA GLN A 120 0.95 33.83 -23.47
C GLN A 120 1.34 35.30 -23.71
N LYS A 121 0.90 36.22 -22.83
CA LYS A 121 1.27 37.64 -22.92
C LYS A 121 2.76 37.90 -22.70
N LEU A 122 3.42 37.02 -21.94
CA LEU A 122 4.83 37.14 -21.60
C LEU A 122 5.77 36.45 -22.58
N LEU A 123 5.28 35.52 -23.41
CA LEU A 123 6.09 34.83 -24.42
C LEU A 123 6.94 35.77 -25.30
N PRO A 124 6.42 36.92 -25.81
CA PRO A 124 7.22 37.82 -26.62
C PRO A 124 8.38 38.51 -25.87
N SER A 125 8.33 38.54 -24.53
CA SER A 125 9.34 39.16 -23.68
C SER A 125 10.47 38.20 -23.27
N ILE A 126 10.38 36.92 -23.63
CA ILE A 126 11.39 35.90 -23.33
C ILE A 126 12.43 35.90 -24.45
N SER A 127 13.71 36.00 -24.10
CA SER A 127 14.80 36.11 -25.09
C SER A 127 15.36 34.77 -25.56
N VAL A 128 15.21 33.71 -24.76
CA VAL A 128 15.80 32.39 -25.02
C VAL A 128 14.76 31.46 -25.64
N ALA A 129 15.08 30.89 -26.81
CA ALA A 129 14.13 30.05 -27.55
C ALA A 129 13.75 28.75 -26.83
N SER A 130 14.68 28.11 -26.11
CA SER A 130 14.37 26.91 -25.31
C SER A 130 13.40 27.21 -24.18
N ASP A 131 13.53 28.37 -23.53
CA ASP A 131 12.67 28.79 -22.42
C ASP A 131 11.23 29.08 -22.91
N ILE A 132 11.10 29.65 -24.10
CA ILE A 132 9.80 29.80 -24.80
C ILE A 132 9.15 28.43 -25.00
N GLU A 133 9.91 27.44 -25.45
CA GLU A 133 9.39 26.10 -25.71
C GLU A 133 8.97 25.40 -24.41
N THR A 134 9.74 25.54 -23.34
CA THR A 134 9.35 25.06 -22.01
C THR A 134 8.03 25.67 -21.55
N VAL A 135 7.85 26.99 -21.66
CA VAL A 135 6.59 27.65 -21.29
C VAL A 135 5.42 27.14 -22.15
N LYS A 136 5.61 26.97 -23.47
CA LYS A 136 4.59 26.43 -24.37
C LYS A 136 4.18 25.02 -24.00
N LYS A 137 5.13 24.14 -23.67
CA LYS A 137 4.85 22.78 -23.18
C LYS A 137 3.89 22.79 -21.99
N TYR A 138 4.13 23.63 -20.99
CA TYR A 138 3.21 23.75 -19.84
C TYR A 138 1.84 24.34 -20.22
N ILE A 139 1.78 25.30 -21.15
CA ILE A 139 0.51 25.81 -21.68
C ILE A 139 -0.28 24.70 -22.37
N ASP A 140 0.38 23.90 -23.21
CA ASP A 140 -0.27 22.84 -23.98
C ASP A 140 -0.72 21.69 -23.08
N ASN A 141 0.09 21.29 -22.10
CA ASN A 141 -0.31 20.35 -21.05
C ASN A 141 -1.54 20.85 -20.27
N ALA A 142 -1.56 22.12 -19.88
CA ALA A 142 -2.70 22.73 -19.19
C ALA A 142 -3.96 22.72 -20.05
N ARG A 143 -3.85 23.00 -21.35
CA ARG A 143 -4.98 22.97 -22.30
C ARG A 143 -5.53 21.57 -22.51
N ALA A 144 -4.66 20.60 -22.75
CA ALA A 144 -5.06 19.20 -22.92
C ALA A 144 -5.81 18.71 -21.67
N ALA A 145 -5.24 18.97 -20.48
CA ALA A 145 -5.88 18.64 -19.23
C ALA A 145 -7.22 19.36 -19.01
N LEU A 146 -7.31 20.63 -19.37
CA LEU A 146 -8.56 21.39 -19.28
C LEU A 146 -9.65 20.80 -20.19
N GLN A 147 -9.30 20.36 -21.40
CA GLN A 147 -10.23 19.71 -22.33
C GLN A 147 -10.73 18.38 -21.76
N ASP A 148 -9.82 17.55 -21.24
CA ASP A 148 -10.17 16.29 -20.57
C ASP A 148 -11.10 16.53 -19.38
N ALA A 149 -10.81 17.53 -18.54
CA ALA A 149 -11.64 17.88 -17.41
C ALA A 149 -13.07 18.28 -17.82
N LYS A 150 -13.20 19.08 -18.89
CA LYS A 150 -14.51 19.49 -19.43
C LYS A 150 -15.28 18.30 -20.00
N LYS A 151 -14.60 17.37 -20.69
CA LYS A 151 -15.19 16.14 -21.19
C LYS A 151 -15.70 15.25 -20.04
N LEU A 152 -14.85 14.95 -19.07
CA LEU A 152 -15.19 14.16 -17.89
C LEU A 152 -16.39 14.73 -17.13
N LEU A 153 -16.44 16.07 -16.98
CA LEU A 153 -17.56 16.74 -16.34
C LEU A 153 -18.87 16.54 -17.10
N SER A 154 -18.83 16.58 -18.44
CA SER A 154 -20.01 16.33 -19.29
C SER A 154 -20.49 14.88 -19.27
N GLU A 155 -19.61 13.95 -18.93
CA GLU A 155 -19.89 12.51 -18.77
C GLU A 155 -20.34 12.15 -17.35
N GLY A 156 -20.46 13.14 -16.44
CA GLY A 156 -20.84 12.92 -15.05
C GLY A 156 -19.73 12.33 -14.17
N LYS A 157 -18.47 12.41 -14.60
CA LYS A 157 -17.28 11.95 -13.87
C LYS A 157 -16.71 13.09 -13.01
N TYR A 158 -17.43 13.42 -11.94
CA TYR A 158 -17.24 14.68 -11.19
C TYR A 158 -15.89 14.78 -10.47
N TYR A 159 -15.45 13.73 -9.80
CA TYR A 159 -14.18 13.71 -9.06
C TYR A 159 -12.98 13.65 -10.01
N ALA A 160 -13.09 12.85 -11.08
CA ALA A 160 -12.09 12.78 -12.14
C ALA A 160 -11.95 14.13 -12.87
N ALA A 161 -13.07 14.80 -13.18
CA ALA A 161 -13.07 16.14 -13.76
C ALA A 161 -12.38 17.17 -12.85
N ALA A 162 -12.72 17.18 -11.56
CA ALA A 162 -12.08 18.06 -10.57
C ALA A 162 -10.57 17.78 -10.48
N SER A 163 -10.15 16.52 -10.46
CA SER A 163 -8.75 16.11 -10.40
C SER A 163 -7.96 16.51 -11.65
N ARG A 164 -8.57 16.39 -12.83
CA ARG A 164 -7.95 16.78 -14.10
C ARG A 164 -7.88 18.31 -14.25
N ALA A 165 -8.91 19.04 -13.80
CA ALA A 165 -8.88 20.51 -13.75
C ALA A 165 -7.85 21.04 -12.74
N PHE A 166 -7.70 20.37 -11.60
CA PHE A 166 -6.63 20.62 -10.63
C PHE A 166 -5.24 20.49 -11.28
N TYR A 167 -4.99 19.41 -12.01
CA TYR A 167 -3.73 19.23 -12.73
C TYR A 167 -3.53 20.29 -13.83
N ALA A 168 -4.59 20.63 -14.57
CA ALA A 168 -4.53 21.72 -15.54
C ALA A 168 -4.12 23.05 -14.88
N ALA A 169 -4.68 23.34 -13.69
CA ALA A 169 -4.38 24.55 -12.95
C ALA A 169 -2.93 24.60 -12.48
N SER A 170 -2.36 23.49 -12.01
CA SER A 170 -0.95 23.44 -11.62
C SER A 170 -0.03 23.74 -12.80
N GLN A 171 -0.27 23.09 -13.95
CA GLN A 171 0.50 23.31 -15.19
C GLN A 171 0.39 24.77 -15.68
N ALA A 172 -0.80 25.37 -15.63
CA ALA A 172 -1.00 26.76 -16.03
C ALA A 172 -0.25 27.76 -15.14
N ILE A 173 -0.28 27.54 -13.82
CA ILE A 173 0.46 28.37 -12.85
C ILE A 173 1.96 28.23 -13.06
N THR A 174 2.45 27.02 -13.33
CA THR A 174 3.86 26.78 -13.69
C THR A 174 4.24 27.57 -14.95
N ALA A 175 3.42 27.51 -16.01
CA ALA A 175 3.64 28.28 -17.23
C ALA A 175 3.76 29.79 -16.98
N CYS A 176 2.83 30.38 -16.23
CA CYS A 176 2.84 31.82 -15.94
C CYS A 176 4.06 32.23 -15.09
N ASN A 177 4.44 31.44 -14.08
CA ASN A 177 5.59 31.77 -13.24
C ASN A 177 6.92 31.59 -13.99
N LEU A 178 7.09 30.52 -14.77
CA LEU A 178 8.24 30.36 -15.65
C LEU A 178 8.33 31.51 -16.64
N ALA A 179 7.23 31.91 -17.26
CA ALA A 179 7.21 33.03 -18.20
C ALA A 179 7.63 34.35 -17.52
N ARG A 180 7.22 34.60 -16.27
CA ARG A 180 7.66 35.78 -15.50
C ARG A 180 9.15 35.75 -15.19
N VAL A 181 9.68 34.59 -14.81
CA VAL A 181 11.11 34.41 -14.52
C VAL A 181 11.95 34.58 -15.78
N TYR A 182 11.59 33.92 -16.87
CA TYR A 182 12.31 33.99 -18.15
C TYR A 182 12.20 35.35 -18.84
N ALA A 183 11.13 36.11 -18.58
CA ALA A 183 11.00 37.50 -19.02
C ALA A 183 11.74 38.50 -18.11
N GLY A 184 12.42 38.04 -17.05
CA GLY A 184 13.16 38.90 -16.12
C GLY A 184 12.28 39.77 -15.21
N LEU A 185 11.00 39.44 -15.07
CA LEU A 185 10.04 40.22 -14.26
C LEU A 185 10.06 39.86 -12.77
N THR A 186 10.59 38.68 -12.42
CA THR A 186 10.75 38.22 -11.04
C THR A 186 11.90 37.22 -10.95
N SER A 187 12.52 37.10 -9.77
CA SER A 187 13.50 36.03 -9.55
C SER A 187 12.79 34.69 -9.32
N ALA A 188 13.50 33.59 -9.60
CA ALA A 188 13.03 32.25 -9.27
C ALA A 188 12.66 32.09 -7.79
N SER A 189 13.53 32.61 -6.91
CA SER A 189 13.36 32.55 -5.46
C SER A 189 12.10 33.30 -5.02
N ASP A 190 11.81 34.47 -5.61
CA ASP A 190 10.63 35.25 -5.26
C ASP A 190 9.34 34.56 -5.74
N ALA A 191 9.35 34.00 -6.95
CA ALA A 191 8.22 33.24 -7.48
C ALA A 191 7.88 32.03 -6.58
N ILE A 192 8.89 31.24 -6.21
CA ILE A 192 8.74 30.08 -5.31
C ILE A 192 8.26 30.55 -3.93
N THR A 193 8.90 31.56 -3.35
CA THR A 193 8.56 32.10 -2.03
C THR A 193 7.12 32.61 -1.99
N SER A 194 6.64 33.27 -3.04
CA SER A 194 5.26 33.75 -3.14
C SER A 194 4.25 32.61 -3.15
N LEU A 195 4.49 31.57 -3.95
CA LEU A 195 3.64 30.38 -4.02
C LEU A 195 3.60 29.63 -2.68
N VAL A 196 4.76 29.35 -2.09
CA VAL A 196 4.89 28.65 -0.80
C VAL A 196 4.24 29.45 0.33
N SER A 197 4.46 30.76 0.40
CA SER A 197 3.86 31.61 1.43
C SER A 197 2.34 31.64 1.33
N SER A 198 1.81 31.71 0.11
CA SER A 198 0.37 31.66 -0.14
C SER A 198 -0.22 30.30 0.25
N ALA A 199 0.49 29.21 -0.06
CA ALA A 199 0.10 27.86 0.33
C ALA A 199 0.06 27.69 1.85
N HIS A 200 1.07 28.20 2.56
CA HIS A 200 1.21 28.05 4.01
C HIS A 200 -0.01 28.59 4.77
N ASN A 201 -0.57 29.74 4.36
CA ASN A 201 -1.76 30.30 5.00
C ASN A 201 -2.99 29.38 4.85
N MET A 202 -3.22 28.86 3.65
CA MET A 202 -4.36 27.95 3.39
C MET A 202 -4.20 26.63 4.15
N LEU A 203 -2.99 26.08 4.20
CA LEU A 203 -2.69 24.85 4.95
C LEU A 203 -2.86 25.05 6.46
N ASN A 204 -2.49 26.21 7.00
CA ASN A 204 -2.70 26.52 8.42
C ASN A 204 -4.20 26.59 8.78
N ILE A 205 -5.03 27.15 7.91
CA ILE A 205 -6.50 27.16 8.10
C ILE A 205 -7.03 25.73 8.09
N ALA A 206 -6.62 24.95 7.09
CA ALA A 206 -7.07 23.58 6.92
C ALA A 206 -6.61 22.65 8.06
N SER A 207 -5.39 22.83 8.58
CA SER A 207 -4.87 22.09 9.74
C SER A 207 -5.68 22.36 11.00
N LYS A 208 -6.09 23.61 11.23
CA LYS A 208 -6.96 23.94 12.37
C LYS A 208 -8.31 23.24 12.30
N VAL A 209 -8.91 23.18 11.09
CA VAL A 209 -10.15 22.42 10.87
C VAL A 209 -9.94 20.95 11.14
N TYR A 210 -8.83 20.37 10.66
CA TYR A 210 -8.51 18.98 10.95
C TYR A 210 -8.43 18.71 12.47
N ASP A 211 -7.68 19.53 13.20
CA ASP A 211 -7.50 19.36 14.65
C ASP A 211 -8.80 19.58 15.45
N GLU A 212 -9.69 20.46 14.99
CA GLU A 212 -11.01 20.70 15.58
C GLU A 212 -11.94 19.48 15.44
N TYR A 213 -11.93 18.83 14.26
CA TYR A 213 -12.93 17.81 13.94
C TYR A 213 -12.45 16.35 14.09
N LYS A 214 -11.14 16.08 14.10
CA LYS A 214 -10.60 14.70 14.13
C LYS A 214 -10.97 13.87 15.37
N ASN A 215 -11.30 14.52 16.49
CA ASN A 215 -11.69 13.87 17.75
C ASN A 215 -13.17 14.14 18.12
N SER A 216 -13.92 14.80 17.23
CA SER A 216 -15.33 15.14 17.44
C SER A 216 -16.25 13.95 17.10
N TYR A 217 -17.57 14.18 17.10
CA TYR A 217 -18.51 13.19 16.55
C TYR A 217 -18.13 12.85 15.10
N ILE A 218 -17.99 11.56 14.79
CA ILE A 218 -17.60 11.08 13.47
C ILE A 218 -18.70 10.15 12.91
N ASP A 219 -19.24 10.54 11.78
CA ASP A 219 -20.01 9.67 10.88
C ASP A 219 -19.15 9.23 9.68
N ASP A 220 -19.65 8.26 8.91
CA ASP A 220 -18.96 7.69 7.76
C ASP A 220 -18.54 8.72 6.70
N ILE A 221 -19.39 9.71 6.41
CA ILE A 221 -19.09 10.79 5.46
C ILE A 221 -17.99 11.70 6.02
N THR A 222 -18.18 12.25 7.22
CA THR A 222 -17.25 13.19 7.86
C THR A 222 -15.87 12.55 8.01
N LEU A 223 -15.81 11.27 8.36
CA LEU A 223 -14.57 10.50 8.44
C LEU A 223 -13.80 10.51 7.12
N GLN A 224 -14.48 10.20 6.01
CA GLN A 224 -13.85 10.16 4.69
C GLN A 224 -13.36 11.54 4.25
N LEU A 225 -14.10 12.61 4.58
CA LEU A 225 -13.67 13.98 4.33
C LEU A 225 -12.41 14.34 5.16
N LEU A 226 -12.36 13.94 6.44
CA LEU A 226 -11.21 14.15 7.32
C LEU A 226 -9.98 13.37 6.86
N ILE A 227 -10.14 12.12 6.39
CA ILE A 227 -9.07 11.33 5.78
C ILE A 227 -8.53 12.04 4.52
N THR A 228 -9.43 12.54 3.67
CA THR A 228 -9.08 13.25 2.45
C THR A 228 -8.36 14.58 2.75
N LEU A 229 -8.76 15.26 3.82
CA LEU A 229 -8.11 16.46 4.32
C LEU A 229 -6.72 16.17 4.88
N TYR A 230 -6.58 15.14 5.70
CA TYR A 230 -5.31 14.72 6.30
C TYR A 230 -4.28 14.33 5.23
N SER A 231 -4.64 13.45 4.30
CA SER A 231 -3.74 13.02 3.22
C SER A 231 -3.21 14.20 2.41
N ARG A 232 -4.05 15.19 2.11
CA ARG A 232 -3.64 16.42 1.43
C ARG A 232 -2.72 17.31 2.26
N LEU A 233 -2.92 17.39 3.58
CA LEU A 233 -2.02 18.09 4.49
C LEU A 233 -0.64 17.42 4.54
N GLU A 234 -0.60 16.09 4.56
CA GLU A 234 0.66 15.34 4.56
C GLU A 234 1.41 15.48 3.22
N GLU A 235 0.73 15.35 2.09
CA GLU A 235 1.34 15.57 0.77
C GLU A 235 1.87 16.99 0.63
N ALA A 236 1.16 18.00 1.16
CA ALA A 236 1.64 19.38 1.16
C ALA A 236 2.93 19.54 1.99
N LYS A 237 3.06 18.85 3.13
CA LYS A 237 4.30 18.87 3.94
C LYS A 237 5.46 18.24 3.19
N GLU A 238 5.23 17.13 2.49
CA GLU A 238 6.23 16.47 1.66
C GLU A 238 6.70 17.37 0.51
N LEU A 239 5.75 18.00 -0.20
CA LEU A 239 6.06 18.97 -1.25
C LEU A 239 6.91 20.14 -0.74
N MET A 240 6.61 20.69 0.45
CA MET A 240 7.42 21.75 1.05
C MET A 240 8.87 21.29 1.32
N HIS A 241 9.07 20.05 1.76
CA HIS A 241 10.40 19.46 1.94
C HIS A 241 11.13 19.27 0.60
N ASN A 242 10.43 18.81 -0.43
CA ASN A 242 11.01 18.55 -1.74
C ASN A 242 11.37 19.85 -2.49
N ILE A 243 10.57 20.91 -2.35
CA ILE A 243 10.89 22.25 -2.87
C ILE A 243 12.19 22.78 -2.25
N ALA A 244 12.41 22.56 -0.95
CA ALA A 244 13.61 23.03 -0.26
C ALA A 244 14.90 22.33 -0.73
N SER A 245 14.79 21.15 -1.34
CA SER A 245 15.93 20.36 -1.85
C SER A 245 16.02 20.35 -3.39
N ALA A 246 15.12 21.02 -4.10
CA ALA A 246 15.11 21.06 -5.56
C ALA A 246 16.30 21.87 -6.13
N THR A 247 17.06 21.25 -7.03
CA THR A 247 18.22 21.87 -7.69
C THR A 247 17.88 22.52 -9.03
N GLU A 248 16.88 21.98 -9.73
CA GLU A 248 16.45 22.45 -11.05
C GLU A 248 15.34 23.48 -10.93
N LEU A 249 15.50 24.62 -11.61
CA LEU A 249 14.57 25.75 -11.59
C LEU A 249 13.13 25.35 -11.99
N GLU A 250 12.99 24.66 -13.13
CA GLU A 250 11.70 24.22 -13.68
C GLU A 250 10.97 23.33 -12.67
N ASN A 251 11.67 22.33 -12.13
CA ASN A 251 11.14 21.41 -11.13
C ASN A 251 10.74 22.13 -9.83
N ALA A 252 11.54 23.07 -9.34
CA ALA A 252 11.22 23.84 -8.13
C ALA A 252 9.95 24.69 -8.31
N ILE A 253 9.79 25.36 -9.46
CA ILE A 253 8.59 26.14 -9.78
C ILE A 253 7.38 25.23 -10.01
N GLU A 254 7.55 24.09 -10.66
CA GLU A 254 6.48 23.10 -10.84
C GLU A 254 5.97 22.58 -9.50
N GLN A 255 6.85 22.14 -8.61
CA GLN A 255 6.47 21.67 -7.27
C GLN A 255 5.83 22.77 -6.43
N ALA A 256 6.35 24.01 -6.47
CA ALA A 256 5.74 25.14 -5.78
C ALA A 256 4.34 25.48 -6.33
N SER A 257 4.15 25.39 -7.65
CA SER A 257 2.86 25.60 -8.31
C SER A 257 1.87 24.50 -7.90
N PHE A 258 2.32 23.24 -7.89
CA PHE A 258 1.52 22.10 -7.46
C PHE A 258 1.13 22.24 -5.97
N LEU A 259 2.06 22.59 -5.09
CA LEU A 259 1.79 22.87 -3.67
C LEU A 259 0.72 23.96 -3.51
N TYR A 260 0.81 25.04 -4.28
CA TYR A 260 -0.18 26.12 -4.23
C TYR A 260 -1.58 25.61 -4.62
N VAL A 261 -1.73 24.90 -5.74
CA VAL A 261 -3.05 24.34 -6.10
C VAL A 261 -3.50 23.26 -5.10
N ARG A 262 -2.58 22.44 -4.58
CA ARG A 262 -2.85 21.45 -3.53
C ARG A 262 -3.42 22.11 -2.30
N SER A 263 -2.87 23.25 -1.88
CA SER A 263 -3.38 24.01 -0.72
C SER A 263 -4.78 24.59 -0.93
N ILE A 264 -5.13 25.00 -2.17
CA ILE A 264 -6.52 25.37 -2.54
C ILE A 264 -7.44 24.16 -2.39
N SER A 265 -7.04 22.99 -2.93
CA SER A 265 -7.80 21.76 -2.75
C SER A 265 -7.99 21.43 -1.27
N THR A 266 -6.92 21.46 -0.48
CA THR A 266 -6.97 21.21 0.98
C THR A 266 -7.96 22.15 1.67
N LEU A 267 -8.01 23.42 1.29
CA LEU A 267 -8.95 24.38 1.83
C LEU A 267 -10.40 24.03 1.45
N HIS A 268 -10.68 23.68 0.19
CA HIS A 268 -12.02 23.23 -0.24
C HIS A 268 -12.51 22.03 0.57
N TRP A 269 -11.64 21.04 0.83
CA TRP A 269 -11.98 19.89 1.66
C TRP A 269 -12.21 20.27 3.12
N ALA A 270 -11.42 21.20 3.67
CA ALA A 270 -11.64 21.72 5.02
C ALA A 270 -12.99 22.46 5.15
N GLU A 271 -13.36 23.27 4.17
CA GLU A 271 -14.67 23.92 4.12
C GLU A 271 -15.81 22.89 4.07
N LEU A 272 -15.62 21.83 3.28
CA LEU A 272 -16.60 20.75 3.16
C LEU A 272 -16.75 19.95 4.46
N VAL A 273 -15.65 19.68 5.18
CA VAL A 273 -15.71 19.09 6.53
C VAL A 273 -16.58 19.95 7.44
N LYS A 274 -16.36 21.27 7.50
CA LYS A 274 -17.16 22.17 8.34
C LYS A 274 -18.64 22.17 7.98
N GLU A 275 -18.95 22.14 6.69
CA GLU A 275 -20.34 22.15 6.22
C GLU A 275 -21.07 20.85 6.60
N VAL A 276 -20.42 19.71 6.42
CA VAL A 276 -21.04 18.38 6.57
C VAL A 276 -21.04 17.90 8.02
N ALA A 277 -19.95 18.11 8.76
CA ALA A 277 -19.81 17.62 10.13
C ALA A 277 -20.90 18.16 11.07
N ASN A 278 -21.33 19.41 10.86
CA ASN A 278 -22.40 20.04 11.64
C ASN A 278 -23.81 19.54 11.27
N LYS A 279 -23.98 18.95 10.09
CA LYS A 279 -25.27 18.46 9.57
C LYS A 279 -25.50 16.97 9.86
N HIS A 280 -24.45 16.23 10.25
CA HIS A 280 -24.49 14.79 10.52
C HIS A 280 -25.16 13.99 9.38
N LEU A 281 -24.71 14.23 8.15
CA LEU A 281 -25.32 13.62 6.95
C LEU A 281 -25.04 12.12 6.85
N GLY A 282 -24.09 11.60 7.61
CA GLY A 282 -23.64 10.22 7.54
C GLY A 282 -24.23 9.31 8.61
N LYS A 283 -23.80 8.05 8.57
CA LYS A 283 -24.09 7.04 9.59
C LYS A 283 -23.07 7.13 10.72
N PRO A 284 -23.49 7.24 12.01
CA PRO A 284 -22.58 7.33 13.13
C PRO A 284 -21.62 6.14 13.21
N ILE A 285 -20.35 6.41 13.56
CA ILE A 285 -19.33 5.40 13.81
C ILE A 285 -18.86 5.49 15.26
N SER A 286 -18.76 4.35 15.94
CA SER A 286 -18.23 4.32 17.31
C SER A 286 -16.71 4.38 17.32
N GLU A 287 -16.12 4.99 18.34
CA GLU A 287 -14.65 5.00 18.53
C GLU A 287 -14.07 3.58 18.56
N THR A 288 -14.75 2.63 19.21
CA THR A 288 -14.34 1.21 19.22
C THR A 288 -14.33 0.61 17.81
N GLY A 289 -15.31 0.97 16.97
CA GLY A 289 -15.38 0.56 15.57
C GLY A 289 -14.22 1.14 14.75
N LEU A 290 -13.97 2.45 14.87
CA LEU A 290 -12.86 3.15 14.22
C LEU A 290 -11.52 2.53 14.61
N ARG A 291 -11.28 2.37 15.92
CA ARG A 291 -10.03 1.82 16.45
C ARG A 291 -9.80 0.41 15.92
N ARG A 292 -10.82 -0.46 15.95
CA ARG A 292 -10.74 -1.81 15.38
C ARG A 292 -10.39 -1.79 13.90
N ALA A 293 -11.03 -0.92 13.11
CA ALA A 293 -10.78 -0.82 11.68
C ALA A 293 -9.37 -0.29 11.38
N ALA A 294 -8.88 0.69 12.15
CA ALA A 294 -7.52 1.20 12.04
C ALA A 294 -6.45 0.13 12.36
N TYR A 295 -6.64 -0.65 13.43
CA TYR A 295 -5.78 -1.81 13.74
C TYR A 295 -5.74 -2.80 12.59
N LEU A 296 -6.91 -3.13 12.01
CA LEU A 296 -6.99 -4.07 10.89
C LEU A 296 -6.21 -3.57 9.66
N MET A 297 -6.32 -2.28 9.32
CA MET A 297 -5.58 -1.70 8.19
C MET A 297 -4.06 -1.73 8.43
N ILE A 298 -3.62 -1.41 9.65
CA ILE A 298 -2.21 -1.49 10.04
C ILE A 298 -1.69 -2.94 9.93
N ASP A 299 -2.46 -3.93 10.37
CA ASP A 299 -2.07 -5.33 10.31
C ASP A 299 -2.01 -5.85 8.86
N TYR A 300 -2.95 -5.45 8.01
CA TYR A 300 -2.88 -5.74 6.57
C TYR A 300 -1.62 -5.14 5.94
N ALA A 301 -1.37 -3.84 6.13
CA ALA A 301 -0.17 -3.19 5.58
C ALA A 301 1.12 -3.84 6.12
N SER A 302 1.14 -4.22 7.41
CA SER A 302 2.26 -4.93 8.05
C SER A 302 2.52 -6.30 7.43
N THR A 303 1.45 -7.01 7.05
CA THR A 303 1.57 -8.33 6.42
C THR A 303 2.22 -8.21 5.04
N ILE A 304 1.79 -7.23 4.23
CA ILE A 304 2.33 -7.04 2.89
C ILE A 304 3.80 -6.61 2.94
N ILE A 305 4.16 -5.67 3.82
CA ILE A 305 5.57 -5.21 3.91
C ILE A 305 6.51 -6.32 4.42
N ASN A 306 6.04 -7.18 5.32
CA ASN A 306 6.81 -8.34 5.77
C ASN A 306 7.00 -9.34 4.64
N TYR A 307 5.97 -9.54 3.80
CA TYR A 307 6.07 -10.37 2.60
C TYR A 307 7.05 -9.81 1.57
N LEU A 308 6.99 -8.50 1.29
CA LEU A 308 7.96 -7.81 0.44
C LEU A 308 9.39 -7.98 0.95
N SER A 309 9.58 -7.84 2.26
CA SER A 309 10.89 -7.93 2.91
C SER A 309 11.48 -9.33 2.77
N THR A 310 10.67 -10.38 2.89
CA THR A 310 11.13 -11.77 2.76
C THR A 310 11.35 -12.19 1.30
N LEU A 311 10.51 -11.72 0.38
CA LEU A 311 10.59 -12.13 -1.03
C LEU A 311 11.70 -11.40 -1.80
N PHE A 312 11.90 -10.10 -1.54
CA PHE A 312 12.81 -9.26 -2.33
C PHE A 312 14.01 -8.71 -1.57
N ASN A 313 14.20 -9.12 -0.30
CA ASN A 313 15.26 -8.58 0.56
C ASN A 313 15.28 -7.04 0.55
N MET A 314 14.11 -6.42 0.71
CA MET A 314 13.90 -4.97 0.76
C MET A 314 13.70 -4.48 2.20
N PRO A 315 14.73 -4.49 3.08
CA PRO A 315 14.59 -3.99 4.44
C PRO A 315 14.36 -2.47 4.47
N GLY A 316 13.61 -1.99 5.46
CA GLY A 316 13.51 -0.55 5.77
C GLY A 316 12.36 0.21 5.11
N ARG A 317 11.48 -0.43 4.35
CA ARG A 317 10.32 0.23 3.69
C ARG A 317 9.07 0.38 4.57
N GLY A 318 9.14 0.08 5.88
CA GLY A 318 7.99 0.10 6.80
C GLY A 318 7.60 1.46 7.40
N LEU A 319 8.17 2.58 6.91
CA LEU A 319 8.03 3.89 7.56
C LEU A 319 6.57 4.36 7.68
N LEU A 320 5.74 4.14 6.67
CA LEU A 320 4.32 4.52 6.71
C LEU A 320 3.55 3.71 7.77
N VAL A 321 3.86 2.41 7.91
CA VAL A 321 3.25 1.54 8.92
C VAL A 321 3.66 1.96 10.32
N GLU A 322 4.94 2.29 10.50
CA GLU A 322 5.45 2.80 11.78
C GLU A 322 4.78 4.12 12.17
N LYS A 323 4.68 5.07 11.22
CA LYS A 323 3.97 6.34 11.43
C LYS A 323 2.48 6.10 11.73
N ALA A 324 1.83 5.16 11.05
CA ALA A 324 0.44 4.80 11.32
C ALA A 324 0.26 4.25 12.75
N ARG A 325 1.18 3.41 13.25
CA ARG A 325 1.18 2.92 14.64
C ARG A 325 1.36 4.06 15.63
N GLN A 326 2.27 5.00 15.35
CA GLN A 326 2.46 6.18 16.20
C GLN A 326 1.21 7.05 16.27
N MET A 327 0.54 7.31 15.14
CA MET A 327 -0.71 8.07 15.13
C MET A 327 -1.83 7.36 15.91
N LEU A 328 -1.89 6.02 15.82
CA LEU A 328 -2.84 5.21 16.58
C LEU A 328 -2.62 5.30 18.09
N GLU A 329 -1.35 5.25 18.53
CA GLU A 329 -0.96 5.41 19.94
C GLU A 329 -1.28 6.80 20.48
N GLN A 330 -1.13 7.83 19.63
CA GLN A 330 -1.51 9.21 19.94
C GLN A 330 -3.03 9.44 19.92
N GLY A 331 -3.81 8.44 19.50
CA GLY A 331 -5.27 8.51 19.41
C GLY A 331 -5.81 9.18 18.14
N ASP A 332 -4.95 9.56 17.19
CA ASP A 332 -5.36 10.14 15.90
C ASP A 332 -5.75 9.02 14.92
N LEU A 333 -6.96 8.48 15.12
CA LEU A 333 -7.47 7.33 14.35
C LEU A 333 -7.64 7.64 12.86
N VAL A 334 -7.92 8.90 12.52
CA VAL A 334 -8.04 9.36 11.13
C VAL A 334 -6.69 9.27 10.44
N ALA A 335 -5.65 9.85 11.04
CA ALA A 335 -4.29 9.81 10.52
C ALA A 335 -3.76 8.37 10.41
N ALA A 336 -3.95 7.57 11.47
CA ALA A 336 -3.54 6.16 11.48
C ALA A 336 -4.18 5.35 10.34
N THR A 337 -5.46 5.58 10.07
CA THR A 337 -6.18 4.95 8.96
C THR A 337 -5.63 5.40 7.62
N SER A 338 -5.50 6.72 7.41
CA SER A 338 -5.03 7.26 6.13
C SER A 338 -3.65 6.72 5.76
N LEU A 339 -2.71 6.69 6.72
CA LEU A 339 -1.34 6.20 6.50
C LEU A 339 -1.29 4.69 6.24
N SER A 340 -2.11 3.91 6.95
CA SER A 340 -2.10 2.44 6.79
C SER A 340 -2.76 1.99 5.49
N VAL A 341 -3.83 2.67 5.05
CA VAL A 341 -4.45 2.44 3.74
C VAL A 341 -3.49 2.81 2.60
N ASP A 342 -2.82 3.96 2.71
CA ASP A 342 -1.83 4.39 1.72
C ASP A 342 -0.65 3.42 1.62
N ALA A 343 -0.13 2.99 2.78
CA ALA A 343 0.92 1.96 2.84
C ALA A 343 0.47 0.65 2.18
N LEU A 344 -0.75 0.19 2.45
CA LEU A 344 -1.31 -1.02 1.88
C LEU A 344 -1.36 -0.95 0.34
N ALA A 345 -1.88 0.15 -0.21
CA ALA A 345 -1.97 0.35 -1.65
C ALA A 345 -0.56 0.42 -2.29
N LEU A 346 0.35 1.19 -1.72
CA LEU A 346 1.72 1.34 -2.22
C LEU A 346 2.48 0.00 -2.22
N TYR A 347 2.37 -0.78 -1.16
CA TYR A 347 3.05 -2.07 -1.07
C TYR A 347 2.46 -3.10 -2.04
N THR A 348 1.15 -3.06 -2.27
CA THR A 348 0.51 -3.92 -3.28
C THR A 348 1.04 -3.61 -4.67
N VAL A 349 1.06 -2.33 -5.06
CA VAL A 349 1.68 -1.90 -6.33
C VAL A 349 3.14 -2.34 -6.40
N THR A 350 3.91 -2.19 -5.32
CA THR A 350 5.33 -2.57 -5.27
C THR A 350 5.54 -4.07 -5.54
N ILE A 351 4.74 -4.95 -4.94
CA ILE A 351 4.81 -6.41 -5.18
C ILE A 351 4.55 -6.71 -6.65
N HIS A 352 3.47 -6.14 -7.19
CA HIS A 352 3.05 -6.42 -8.54
C HIS A 352 4.02 -5.86 -9.58
N HIS A 353 4.60 -4.68 -9.34
CA HIS A 353 5.64 -4.10 -10.17
C HIS A 353 6.88 -5.01 -10.20
N ALA A 354 7.38 -5.41 -9.02
CA ALA A 354 8.56 -6.26 -8.89
C ALA A 354 8.42 -7.62 -9.61
N LEU A 355 7.19 -8.09 -9.80
CA LEU A 355 6.88 -9.37 -10.46
C LEU A 355 6.27 -9.20 -11.85
N ASN A 356 6.21 -7.97 -12.36
CA ASN A 356 5.64 -7.64 -13.67
C ASN A 356 4.21 -8.17 -13.86
N THR A 357 3.38 -8.06 -12.81
CA THR A 357 1.97 -8.51 -12.80
C THR A 357 0.97 -7.37 -12.69
N THR A 358 1.41 -6.11 -12.80
CA THR A 358 0.53 -4.92 -12.75
C THR A 358 -0.51 -4.93 -13.87
N GLY A 359 -0.09 -5.22 -15.11
CA GLY A 359 -0.99 -5.24 -16.26
C GLY A 359 -2.11 -6.29 -16.19
N VAL A 360 -1.93 -7.37 -15.42
CA VAL A 360 -2.93 -8.45 -15.31
C VAL A 360 -3.81 -8.34 -14.07
N LEU A 361 -3.36 -7.64 -13.02
CA LEU A 361 -4.13 -7.45 -11.79
C LEU A 361 -5.21 -6.36 -11.96
N VAL A 362 -4.92 -5.33 -12.76
CA VAL A 362 -5.68 -4.06 -12.77
C VAL A 362 -7.19 -4.24 -12.92
N ASP A 363 -7.63 -5.17 -13.75
CA ASP A 363 -9.07 -5.42 -13.98
C ASP A 363 -9.72 -6.15 -12.79
N ASP A 364 -9.02 -7.10 -12.17
CA ASP A 364 -9.52 -7.80 -10.98
C ASP A 364 -9.57 -6.86 -9.77
N ALA A 365 -8.54 -6.04 -9.56
CA ALA A 365 -8.53 -5.02 -8.51
C ALA A 365 -9.68 -4.02 -8.69
N GLY A 366 -9.90 -3.55 -9.92
CA GLY A 366 -11.02 -2.66 -10.24
C GLY A 366 -12.39 -3.31 -9.97
N TYR A 367 -12.58 -4.57 -10.38
CA TYR A 367 -13.83 -5.30 -10.14
C TYR A 367 -14.07 -5.58 -8.64
N MET A 368 -13.05 -6.08 -7.92
CA MET A 368 -13.15 -6.40 -6.50
C MET A 368 -13.40 -5.15 -5.65
N SER A 369 -12.72 -4.05 -5.98
CA SER A 369 -12.92 -2.76 -5.32
C SER A 369 -14.35 -2.23 -5.52
N LYS A 370 -14.92 -2.33 -6.73
CA LYS A 370 -16.33 -1.99 -7.00
C LYS A 370 -17.28 -2.88 -6.21
N LEU A 371 -17.00 -4.18 -6.13
CA LEU A 371 -17.81 -5.13 -5.36
C LEU A 371 -17.83 -4.78 -3.86
N LEU A 372 -16.68 -4.39 -3.29
CA LEU A 372 -16.58 -3.96 -1.90
C LEU A 372 -17.36 -2.67 -1.64
N ALA A 373 -17.21 -1.66 -2.50
CA ALA A 373 -17.97 -0.41 -2.40
C ALA A 373 -19.49 -0.67 -2.45
N TYR A 374 -19.94 -1.57 -3.32
CA TYR A 374 -21.34 -2.01 -3.38
C TYR A 374 -21.84 -2.60 -2.05
N TYR A 375 -21.06 -3.46 -1.39
CA TYR A 375 -21.48 -4.03 -0.12
C TYR A 375 -21.49 -3.02 1.04
N VAL A 376 -20.59 -2.03 1.01
CA VAL A 376 -20.61 -0.89 1.94
C VAL A 376 -21.89 -0.06 1.76
N GLU A 377 -22.30 0.20 0.53
CA GLU A 377 -23.56 0.89 0.25
C GLU A 377 -24.78 0.05 0.70
N LYS A 378 -24.77 -1.26 0.44
CA LYS A 378 -25.88 -2.15 0.84
C LYS A 378 -26.06 -2.27 2.35
N MET A 379 -25.03 -2.04 3.14
CA MET A 379 -25.15 -1.96 4.61
C MET A 379 -25.56 -0.57 5.12
N GLY A 380 -25.86 0.35 4.21
CA GLY A 380 -26.34 1.70 4.49
C GLY A 380 -25.25 2.68 4.89
N ALA A 381 -23.99 2.42 4.53
CA ALA A 381 -22.91 3.40 4.65
C ALA A 381 -22.66 4.08 3.29
N ASN A 382 -22.00 5.24 3.29
CA ASN A 382 -21.82 6.10 2.13
C ASN A 382 -20.37 6.03 1.64
N PRO A 383 -20.01 5.23 0.62
CA PRO A 383 -18.61 5.04 0.21
C PRO A 383 -18.07 6.18 -0.68
N ILE A 384 -18.26 7.46 -0.31
CA ILE A 384 -17.91 8.59 -1.18
C ILE A 384 -16.43 8.64 -1.60
N LEU A 385 -15.50 8.26 -0.72
CA LEU A 385 -14.07 8.25 -0.99
C LEU A 385 -13.66 7.02 -1.83
N PRO A 386 -14.11 5.79 -1.51
CA PRO A 386 -13.96 4.66 -2.44
C PRO A 386 -14.47 4.97 -3.85
N LEU A 387 -15.63 5.61 -3.98
CA LEU A 387 -16.17 5.99 -5.30
C LEU A 387 -15.28 7.00 -6.03
N ALA A 388 -14.72 7.98 -5.32
CA ALA A 388 -13.74 8.93 -5.86
C ALA A 388 -12.50 8.25 -6.45
N TYR A 389 -11.92 7.30 -5.71
CA TYR A 389 -10.77 6.56 -6.21
C TYR A 389 -11.10 5.60 -7.35
N LEU A 390 -12.26 4.92 -7.31
CA LEU A 390 -12.76 4.10 -8.42
C LEU A 390 -12.96 4.93 -9.69
N GLU A 391 -13.61 6.09 -9.57
CA GLU A 391 -13.86 6.98 -10.71
C GLU A 391 -12.56 7.49 -11.32
N LEU A 392 -11.59 7.89 -10.49
CA LEU A 392 -10.28 8.33 -10.98
C LEU A 392 -9.50 7.17 -11.60
N GLY A 393 -9.50 5.99 -10.98
CA GLY A 393 -8.81 4.80 -11.50
C GLY A 393 -9.39 4.30 -12.84
N ASP A 394 -10.69 4.51 -13.08
CA ASP A 394 -11.34 4.13 -14.34
C ASP A 394 -10.94 5.03 -15.53
N VAL A 395 -10.35 6.19 -15.30
CA VAL A 395 -9.99 7.15 -16.36
C VAL A 395 -8.49 7.31 -16.59
N LEU A 396 -7.65 6.72 -15.73
CA LEU A 396 -6.20 6.70 -15.93
C LEU A 396 -5.78 5.57 -16.87
N GLU A 397 -4.66 5.77 -17.56
CA GLU A 397 -4.10 4.77 -18.48
C GLU A 397 -3.07 3.86 -17.79
N ASP A 398 -2.24 4.44 -16.91
CA ASP A 398 -1.14 3.75 -16.24
C ASP A 398 -1.63 2.66 -15.26
N PRO A 399 -1.31 1.37 -15.47
CA PRO A 399 -1.79 0.28 -14.62
C PRO A 399 -1.42 0.40 -13.15
N GLU A 400 -0.24 0.94 -12.83
CA GLU A 400 0.22 1.10 -11.44
C GLU A 400 -0.62 2.13 -10.69
N SER A 401 -0.84 3.30 -11.31
CA SER A 401 -1.72 4.34 -10.78
C SER A 401 -3.16 3.85 -10.61
N ARG A 402 -3.66 3.04 -11.56
CA ARG A 402 -4.99 2.43 -11.46
C ARG A 402 -5.08 1.46 -10.29
N ILE A 403 -4.12 0.54 -10.15
CA ILE A 403 -4.07 -0.39 -9.01
C ILE A 403 -3.98 0.37 -7.69
N TYR A 404 -3.11 1.36 -7.58
CA TYR A 404 -2.99 2.18 -6.37
C TYR A 404 -4.35 2.77 -5.95
N LEU A 405 -5.11 3.32 -6.90
CA LEU A 405 -6.43 3.89 -6.64
C LEU A 405 -7.48 2.82 -6.32
N TYR A 406 -7.49 1.69 -7.03
CA TYR A 406 -8.42 0.59 -6.76
C TYR A 406 -8.18 -0.04 -5.39
N GLU A 407 -6.92 -0.20 -4.98
CA GLU A 407 -6.54 -0.68 -3.65
C GLU A 407 -6.93 0.31 -2.55
N ASN A 408 -6.71 1.61 -2.76
CA ASN A 408 -7.22 2.64 -1.85
C ASN A 408 -8.75 2.53 -1.69
N ALA A 409 -9.49 2.42 -2.79
CA ALA A 409 -10.94 2.25 -2.76
C ALA A 409 -11.37 0.98 -2.01
N ALA A 410 -10.69 -0.15 -2.23
CA ALA A 410 -10.99 -1.41 -1.59
C ALA A 410 -10.70 -1.34 -0.08
N ALA A 411 -9.52 -0.84 0.30
CA ALA A 411 -9.09 -0.70 1.67
C ALA A 411 -10.01 0.24 2.47
N TYR A 412 -10.37 1.40 1.92
CA TYR A 412 -11.36 2.28 2.55
C TYR A 412 -12.74 1.64 2.64
N SER A 413 -13.15 0.83 1.67
CA SER A 413 -14.41 0.08 1.74
C SER A 413 -14.40 -0.95 2.89
N ILE A 414 -13.32 -1.72 3.02
CA ILE A 414 -13.13 -2.69 4.11
C ILE A 414 -13.08 -1.98 5.46
N PHE A 415 -12.40 -0.84 5.52
CA PHE A 415 -12.33 0.00 6.71
C PHE A 415 -13.73 0.49 7.11
N LEU A 416 -14.50 1.08 6.20
CA LEU A 416 -15.87 1.55 6.45
C LEU A 416 -16.78 0.41 6.91
N TYR A 417 -16.70 -0.74 6.26
CA TYR A 417 -17.42 -1.94 6.68
C TYR A 417 -17.06 -2.30 8.13
N THR A 418 -15.76 -2.44 8.42
CA THR A 418 -15.26 -2.83 9.74
C THR A 418 -15.57 -1.79 10.81
N ALA A 419 -15.57 -0.50 10.48
CA ALA A 419 -15.86 0.57 11.42
C ALA A 419 -17.35 0.63 11.78
N THR A 420 -18.23 0.35 10.81
CA THR A 420 -19.69 0.52 10.96
C THR A 420 -20.42 -0.75 11.43
N ILE A 421 -19.83 -1.94 11.29
CA ILE A 421 -20.47 -3.17 11.81
C ILE A 421 -20.48 -3.20 13.34
N LYS A 422 -21.65 -3.48 13.93
CA LYS A 422 -21.73 -3.82 15.35
C LYS A 422 -21.15 -5.23 15.54
N PRO A 423 -20.19 -5.45 16.45
CA PRO A 423 -19.74 -6.80 16.75
C PRO A 423 -20.95 -7.62 17.20
N LYS A 424 -21.22 -8.75 16.54
CA LYS A 424 -22.16 -9.72 17.10
C LYS A 424 -21.57 -10.18 18.43
N LYS A 425 -22.34 -10.07 19.52
CA LYS A 425 -22.07 -10.83 20.76
C LYS A 425 -22.28 -12.30 20.44
N THR A 426 -21.33 -12.92 19.76
CA THR A 426 -21.33 -14.37 19.62
C THR A 426 -20.66 -14.90 20.87
N THR A 427 -21.47 -15.30 21.86
CA THR A 427 -20.98 -16.18 22.93
C THR A 427 -20.72 -17.53 22.27
N ILE A 428 -19.52 -17.73 21.74
CA ILE A 428 -19.08 -19.05 21.31
C ILE A 428 -18.82 -19.83 22.60
N GLN A 429 -19.74 -20.71 22.99
CA GLN A 429 -19.41 -21.79 23.92
C GLN A 429 -18.50 -22.75 23.14
N LEU A 430 -17.19 -22.62 23.30
CA LEU A 430 -16.26 -23.60 22.75
C LEU A 430 -16.42 -24.92 23.54
N PRO A 431 -16.63 -26.07 22.86
CA PRO A 431 -16.55 -27.36 23.52
C PRO A 431 -15.08 -27.66 23.86
N THR A 432 -14.74 -27.67 25.15
CA THR A 432 -13.39 -28.00 25.62
C THR A 432 -13.16 -29.50 25.48
N LYS A 433 -12.39 -29.93 24.47
CA LYS A 433 -11.85 -31.30 24.41
C LYS A 433 -10.34 -31.23 24.47
N THR A 434 -9.77 -31.68 25.59
CA THR A 434 -8.33 -31.76 25.80
C THR A 434 -7.75 -32.85 24.92
N VAL A 435 -6.82 -32.50 24.03
CA VAL A 435 -6.00 -33.47 23.28
C VAL A 435 -4.58 -33.38 23.82
N THR A 436 -4.03 -34.51 24.26
CA THR A 436 -2.63 -34.62 24.71
C THR A 436 -1.82 -35.19 23.55
N GLU A 437 -0.96 -34.37 22.93
CA GLU A 437 0.06 -34.86 22.00
C GLU A 437 1.43 -34.91 22.68
N THR A 438 2.15 -36.02 22.49
CA THR A 438 3.51 -36.20 22.99
C THR A 438 4.47 -36.01 21.82
N MET A 439 5.27 -34.95 21.84
CA MET A 439 6.37 -34.78 20.89
C MET A 439 7.68 -35.28 21.51
N THR A 440 8.43 -36.08 20.76
CA THR A 440 9.77 -36.53 21.11
C THR A 440 10.79 -35.76 20.27
N VAL A 441 11.65 -34.96 20.90
CA VAL A 441 12.73 -34.23 20.22
C VAL A 441 14.06 -34.86 20.61
N THR A 442 14.84 -35.30 19.62
CA THR A 442 16.20 -35.84 19.81
C THR A 442 17.22 -34.75 19.52
N VAL A 443 17.90 -34.25 20.55
CA VAL A 443 18.98 -33.26 20.40
C VAL A 443 20.33 -33.99 20.42
N THR A 444 21.15 -33.83 19.38
CA THR A 444 22.54 -34.31 19.37
C THR A 444 23.46 -33.15 19.72
N GLN A 445 24.07 -33.17 20.91
CA GLN A 445 25.10 -32.19 21.28
C GLN A 445 26.47 -32.62 20.74
N THR A 446 27.21 -31.68 20.15
CA THR A 446 28.60 -31.89 19.71
C THR A 446 29.51 -31.03 20.57
N THR A 447 30.37 -31.65 21.39
CA THR A 447 31.30 -30.93 22.27
C THR A 447 32.70 -30.97 21.67
N THR A 448 33.30 -29.81 21.40
CA THR A 448 34.68 -29.71 20.91
C THR A 448 35.62 -29.52 22.11
N LYS A 449 36.56 -30.44 22.34
CA LYS A 449 37.65 -30.26 23.33
C LYS A 449 38.95 -29.91 22.60
N THR A 450 39.55 -28.77 22.95
CA THR A 450 40.90 -28.39 22.53
C THR A 450 41.90 -28.89 23.57
N MET A 451 42.87 -29.72 23.17
CA MET A 451 44.02 -30.09 24.02
C MET A 451 45.28 -29.39 23.51
N THR A 452 45.99 -28.72 24.42
CA THR A 452 47.30 -28.09 24.14
C THR A 452 48.39 -29.01 24.72
N GLU A 453 49.24 -29.58 23.87
CA GLU A 453 50.43 -30.33 24.31
C GLU A 453 51.67 -29.43 24.26
N THR A 454 52.31 -29.22 25.42
CA THR A 454 53.56 -28.46 25.54
C THR A 454 54.75 -29.43 25.50
N LYS A 455 55.62 -29.32 24.49
CA LYS A 455 56.84 -30.14 24.40
C LYS A 455 58.08 -29.30 24.73
N THR A 456 58.72 -29.58 25.85
CA THR A 456 59.98 -28.93 26.26
C THR A 456 61.16 -29.68 25.65
N VAL A 457 61.99 -29.00 24.84
CA VAL A 457 63.25 -29.55 24.33
C VAL A 457 64.42 -28.83 24.99
N THR A 458 65.18 -29.54 25.82
CA THR A 458 66.38 -29.02 26.48
C THR A 458 67.61 -29.39 25.66
N THR A 459 68.37 -28.42 25.17
CA THR A 459 69.69 -28.64 24.54
C THR A 459 70.76 -27.90 25.32
N THR A 460 71.80 -28.61 25.75
CA THR A 460 72.88 -28.09 26.61
C THR A 460 73.93 -27.36 25.78
N THR A 461 73.94 -26.02 25.80
CA THR A 461 75.14 -25.16 25.83
C THR A 461 74.72 -23.69 26.01
N THR A 462 75.11 -23.12 27.16
CA THR A 462 75.30 -21.69 27.51
C THR A 462 74.49 -20.61 26.76
N SER A 463 73.15 -20.64 26.83
CA SER A 463 72.21 -19.48 26.90
C SER A 463 70.78 -19.94 26.53
N THR A 464 69.80 -19.66 27.40
CA THR A 464 68.41 -20.13 27.24
C THR A 464 67.59 -19.16 26.38
N THR A 465 67.06 -19.62 25.24
CA THR A 465 66.00 -18.93 24.48
C THR A 465 64.86 -19.92 24.24
N THR A 466 63.64 -19.57 24.68
CA THR A 466 62.44 -20.40 24.55
C THR A 466 61.74 -20.09 23.22
N ILE A 467 61.53 -21.10 22.36
CA ILE A 467 60.68 -20.98 21.16
C ILE A 467 59.43 -21.82 21.39
N VAL A 468 58.25 -21.22 21.21
CA VAL A 468 56.94 -21.88 21.38
C VAL A 468 56.36 -22.16 20.00
N GLU A 469 56.13 -23.43 19.67
CA GLU A 469 55.41 -23.84 18.46
C GLU A 469 54.06 -24.46 18.86
N THR A 470 52.95 -23.98 18.27
CA THR A 470 51.59 -24.43 18.62
C THR A 470 51.04 -25.29 17.49
N LYS A 471 50.59 -26.53 17.77
CA LYS A 471 49.89 -27.38 16.80
C LYS A 471 48.51 -27.77 17.33
N THR A 472 47.47 -27.51 16.55
CA THR A 472 46.07 -27.80 16.91
C THR A 472 45.63 -29.14 16.31
N VAL A 473 45.07 -30.03 17.12
CA VAL A 473 44.43 -31.28 16.66
C VAL A 473 42.99 -31.31 17.15
N THR A 474 42.05 -31.62 16.25
CA THR A 474 40.61 -31.68 16.53
C THR A 474 40.13 -33.13 16.50
N THR A 475 39.45 -33.58 17.57
CA THR A 475 38.78 -34.89 17.61
C THR A 475 37.31 -34.73 18.02
N THR A 476 36.43 -35.43 17.30
CA THR A 476 34.97 -35.39 17.49
C THR A 476 34.52 -36.63 18.26
N VAL A 477 33.79 -36.45 19.36
CA VAL A 477 33.16 -37.56 20.11
C VAL A 477 31.64 -37.34 20.12
N LYS A 478 30.87 -38.41 19.88
CA LYS A 478 29.40 -38.41 19.84
C LYS A 478 28.87 -39.05 21.12
N GLU A 479 28.14 -38.31 21.94
CA GLU A 479 27.47 -38.81 23.16
C GLU A 479 25.99 -39.15 22.90
N PRO A 480 25.35 -40.02 23.73
CA PRO A 480 23.99 -40.49 23.51
C PRO A 480 22.94 -39.41 23.76
N ALA A 481 21.89 -39.41 22.95
CA ALA A 481 20.85 -38.39 22.92
C ALA A 481 19.99 -38.38 24.21
N THR A 482 19.66 -37.18 24.69
CA THR A 482 18.75 -36.98 25.82
C THR A 482 17.31 -36.78 25.32
N THR A 483 16.37 -37.54 25.88
CA THR A 483 14.93 -37.42 25.57
C THR A 483 14.28 -36.41 26.52
N ILE A 484 13.66 -35.36 25.99
CA ILE A 484 12.87 -34.40 26.77
C ILE A 484 11.40 -34.57 26.39
N THR A 485 10.55 -34.82 27.38
CA THR A 485 9.09 -34.90 27.22
C THR A 485 8.48 -33.56 27.59
N VAL A 486 7.77 -32.92 26.66
CA VAL A 486 7.04 -31.66 26.90
C VAL A 486 5.55 -31.93 26.79
N THR A 487 4.83 -31.70 27.88
CA THR A 487 3.35 -31.78 27.91
C THR A 487 2.78 -30.40 27.59
N ILE A 488 2.06 -30.26 26.49
CA ILE A 488 1.40 -29.01 26.11
C ILE A 488 -0.11 -29.19 26.28
N THR A 489 -0.72 -28.40 27.17
CA THR A 489 -2.17 -28.30 27.30
C THR A 489 -2.65 -27.11 26.46
N GLN A 490 -3.36 -27.35 25.36
CA GLN A 490 -4.00 -26.28 24.59
C GLN A 490 -5.53 -26.44 24.58
N PRO A 491 -6.30 -25.35 24.78
CA PRO A 491 -7.69 -25.34 24.35
C PRO A 491 -7.73 -25.32 22.82
N THR A 492 -8.52 -26.22 22.23
CA THR A 492 -8.75 -26.27 20.79
C THR A 492 -9.56 -25.05 20.35
N ILE A 493 -8.89 -24.05 19.77
CA ILE A 493 -9.52 -22.99 18.99
C ILE A 493 -9.44 -23.44 17.52
N ASP A 494 -10.54 -23.97 16.99
CA ASP A 494 -10.71 -24.12 15.53
C ASP A 494 -10.85 -22.72 14.92
N THR A 495 -9.72 -22.06 14.69
CA THR A 495 -9.44 -21.00 13.70
C THR A 495 -8.13 -20.29 14.07
N LEU A 496 -6.98 -20.94 13.86
CA LEU A 496 -5.68 -20.28 13.57
C LEU A 496 -4.55 -21.32 13.39
N PRO A 497 -4.32 -21.89 12.19
CA PRO A 497 -3.11 -22.68 11.95
C PRO A 497 -1.88 -21.82 11.62
N THR A 498 -1.99 -20.49 11.51
CA THR A 498 -0.86 -19.64 11.06
C THR A 498 -0.04 -19.00 12.19
N MET A 499 -0.59 -18.78 13.39
CA MET A 499 0.17 -18.21 14.52
C MET A 499 0.94 -19.26 15.33
N ALA A 500 0.47 -20.51 15.41
CA ALA A 500 1.16 -21.57 16.13
C ALA A 500 2.45 -22.01 15.42
N ALA A 501 2.45 -22.11 14.08
CA ALA A 501 3.66 -22.41 13.31
C ALA A 501 4.69 -21.27 13.38
N PHE A 502 4.23 -20.00 13.48
CA PHE A 502 5.11 -18.84 13.59
C PHE A 502 5.75 -18.71 14.97
N ILE A 503 5.01 -18.97 16.06
CA ILE A 503 5.55 -18.95 17.42
C ILE A 503 6.49 -20.14 17.66
N ILE A 504 6.20 -21.32 17.11
CA ILE A 504 7.08 -22.49 17.19
C ILE A 504 8.35 -22.27 16.34
N GLY A 505 8.23 -21.68 15.14
CA GLY A 505 9.38 -21.29 14.32
C GLY A 505 10.26 -20.21 14.96
N LEU A 506 9.66 -19.22 15.63
CA LEU A 506 10.37 -18.15 16.32
C LEU A 506 11.13 -18.66 17.56
N LEU A 507 10.55 -19.57 18.33
CA LEU A 507 11.20 -20.18 19.50
C LEU A 507 12.32 -21.16 19.13
N ILE A 508 12.19 -21.87 18.00
CA ILE A 508 13.26 -22.72 17.46
C ILE A 508 14.41 -21.88 16.88
N GLY A 509 14.09 -20.76 16.22
CA GLY A 509 15.09 -19.80 15.71
C GLY A 509 15.90 -19.10 16.80
N ILE A 510 15.26 -18.74 17.92
CA ILE A 510 15.95 -18.10 19.07
C ILE A 510 16.84 -19.09 19.84
N ALA A 511 16.50 -20.38 19.85
CA ALA A 511 17.34 -21.42 20.47
C ALA A 511 18.59 -21.78 19.64
N LEU A 512 18.57 -21.59 18.31
CA LEU A 512 19.71 -21.88 17.43
C LEU A 512 20.71 -20.70 17.30
N LEU A 513 20.33 -19.49 17.71
CA LEU A 513 21.20 -18.29 17.69
C LEU A 513 22.02 -18.05 18.97
N ARG A 514 22.05 -19.01 19.91
CA ARG A 514 22.88 -18.94 21.13
C ARG A 514 24.10 -19.86 21.17
N PHE A 515 24.44 -20.49 20.04
CA PHE A 515 25.72 -21.19 19.87
C PHE A 515 26.33 -20.88 18.50
N ARG A 516 26.84 -19.65 18.35
CA ARG A 516 28.03 -19.30 17.58
C ARG A 516 28.58 -17.98 18.07
#